data_AF-Q2F9S6-F1
#
_entry.id   AF-Q2F9S6-F1
#
_cell.length_a   1.000
_cell.length_b   1.000
_cell.length_c   1.000
_cell.angle_alpha   90.00
_cell.angle_beta   90.00
_cell.angle_gamma   90.00
#
_symmetry.space_group_name_H-M   'P 1'
#
loop_
_entity.id
_entity.type
_entity.pdbx_description
1 polymer ?
#
loop_
_entity_poly.entity_id
_entity_poly.type
_entity_poly.pdbx_seq_one_letter_code
_entity_poly.pdbx_strand_id
1 'polypeptide(L)'
;MSFGVGIFWVLCGIVSAASASNKGRSGFSWFILGLLLGPIGVVLSLVVSKQTEVIEEKAIQSGSQKKCKYCAELIKPEAKLCKHCGKEQEIKVSDIVASHGSSSEHRVFQDAIYNDDLGLINEMLNAGFNVESCNLPISHVEYARLHNKTKFFKP
;
A
#
# COMPACT_ATOMS: atom_id res chain seq x y z
N MET A 1 -28.74 26.52 29.95
CA MET A 1 -28.70 26.67 28.47
C MET A 1 -27.32 26.48 27.83
N SER A 2 -26.23 26.29 28.59
CA SER A 2 -24.87 26.34 28.00
C SER A 2 -24.30 25.00 27.52
N PHE A 3 -24.81 23.86 28.01
CA PHE A 3 -24.29 22.53 27.64
C PHE A 3 -24.58 22.14 26.18
N GLY A 4 -25.69 22.62 25.61
CA GLY A 4 -26.07 22.30 24.22
C GLY A 4 -25.14 22.91 23.18
N VAL A 5 -24.58 24.10 23.45
CA VAL A 5 -23.66 24.80 22.54
C VAL A 5 -22.32 24.07 22.43
N GLY A 6 -21.80 23.58 23.57
CA GLY A 6 -20.56 22.80 23.60
C GLY A 6 -20.67 21.50 22.82
N ILE A 7 -21.77 20.75 23.01
CA ILE A 7 -22.02 19.49 22.27
C ILE A 7 -22.13 19.76 20.76
N PHE A 8 -22.84 20.80 20.36
CA PHE A 8 -22.99 21.17 18.96
C PHE A 8 -21.64 21.51 18.30
N TRP A 9 -20.78 22.28 18.97
CA TRP A 9 -19.43 22.59 18.49
C TRP A 9 -18.54 21.37 18.36
N VAL A 10 -18.59 20.45 19.33
CA VAL A 10 -17.85 19.17 19.25
C VAL A 10 -18.30 18.35 18.06
N LEU A 11 -19.61 18.25 17.80
CA LEU A 11 -20.14 17.54 16.64
C LEU A 11 -19.69 18.17 15.31
N CYS A 12 -19.70 19.51 15.19
CA CYS A 12 -19.16 20.21 14.02
C CYS A 12 -17.66 19.94 13.81
N GLY A 13 -16.89 19.86 14.89
CA GLY A 13 -15.48 19.47 14.86
C GLY A 13 -15.28 18.05 14.31
N ILE A 14 -16.04 17.07 14.81
CA ILE A 14 -15.96 15.66 14.36
C ILE A 14 -16.29 15.54 12.88
N VAL A 15 -17.36 16.20 12.41
CA VAL A 15 -17.78 16.17 11.00
C VAL A 15 -16.71 16.77 10.09
N SER A 16 -16.12 17.90 10.49
CA SER A 16 -15.02 18.54 9.75
C SER A 16 -13.78 17.63 9.69
N ALA A 17 -13.44 16.97 10.79
CA ALA A 17 -12.32 16.04 10.89
C ALA A 17 -12.52 14.81 10.00
N ALA A 18 -13.70 14.21 10.02
CA ALA A 18 -14.04 13.05 9.19
C ALA A 18 -13.98 13.41 7.69
N SER A 19 -14.58 14.54 7.31
CA SER A 19 -14.55 15.04 5.93
C SER A 19 -13.12 15.30 5.43
N ALA A 20 -12.27 15.91 6.26
CA ALA A 20 -10.87 16.16 5.92
C ALA A 20 -10.01 14.90 5.86
N SER A 21 -10.27 13.93 6.74
CA SER A 21 -9.53 12.65 6.79
C SER A 21 -9.79 11.83 5.52
N ASN A 22 -11.03 11.81 5.05
CA ASN A 22 -11.42 11.19 3.78
C ASN A 22 -10.80 11.88 2.55
N LYS A 23 -10.38 13.14 2.70
CA LYS A 23 -9.69 13.94 1.66
C LYS A 23 -8.16 13.91 1.74
N GLY A 24 -7.60 13.05 2.60
CA GLY A 24 -6.16 12.82 2.72
C GLY A 24 -5.41 13.79 3.63
N ARG A 25 -6.11 14.69 4.33
CA ARG A 25 -5.53 15.70 5.25
C ARG A 25 -5.54 15.23 6.70
N SER A 26 -4.78 15.93 7.56
CA SER A 26 -4.73 15.67 9.00
C SER A 26 -6.08 15.95 9.67
N GLY A 27 -6.82 14.88 10.02
CA GLY A 27 -8.11 14.98 10.69
C GLY A 27 -8.06 15.79 11.98
N PHE A 28 -6.97 15.71 12.74
CA PHE A 28 -6.79 16.45 14.00
C PHE A 28 -6.70 17.98 13.81
N SER A 29 -5.97 18.45 12.79
CA SER A 29 -5.89 19.89 12.49
C SER A 29 -7.25 20.44 12.09
N TRP A 30 -8.02 19.66 11.31
CA TRP A 30 -9.37 20.02 10.88
C TRP A 30 -10.43 19.88 11.98
N PHE A 31 -10.21 18.99 12.95
CA PHE A 31 -11.01 18.90 14.17
C PHE A 31 -10.90 20.19 15.00
N ILE A 32 -9.67 20.66 15.25
CA ILE A 32 -9.43 21.90 16.00
C ILE A 32 -10.00 23.11 15.25
N LEU A 33 -9.82 23.17 13.93
CA LEU A 33 -10.44 24.22 13.12
C LEU A 33 -11.97 24.18 13.20
N GLY A 34 -12.58 23.00 13.06
CA GLY A 34 -14.03 22.83 13.15
C GLY A 34 -14.59 23.11 14.55
N LEU A 35 -13.81 22.82 15.59
CA LEU A 35 -14.17 23.14 16.98
C LEU A 35 -14.08 24.65 17.25
N LEU A 36 -13.10 25.35 16.65
CA LEU A 36 -12.88 26.79 16.87
C LEU A 36 -13.78 27.68 15.99
N LEU A 37 -14.05 27.25 14.75
CA LEU A 37 -14.86 27.98 13.76
C LEU A 37 -16.32 27.48 13.71
N GLY A 38 -16.64 26.35 14.35
CA GLY A 38 -17.97 25.75 14.38
C GLY A 38 -18.50 25.39 12.98
N PRO A 39 -19.73 25.80 12.61
CA PRO A 39 -20.33 25.45 11.32
C PRO A 39 -19.55 26.02 10.13
N ILE A 40 -18.85 27.14 10.31
CA ILE A 40 -18.00 27.73 9.27
C ILE A 40 -16.83 26.78 8.95
N GLY A 41 -16.24 26.14 9.96
CA GLY A 41 -15.20 25.12 9.77
C GLY A 41 -15.67 23.92 8.96
N VAL A 42 -16.93 23.52 9.12
CA VAL A 42 -17.55 22.44 8.33
C VAL A 42 -17.65 22.83 6.86
N VAL A 43 -18.15 24.05 6.56
CA VAL A 43 -18.26 24.53 5.18
C VAL A 43 -16.88 24.61 4.50
N LEU A 44 -15.87 25.13 5.20
CA LEU A 44 -14.49 25.16 4.71
C LEU A 44 -13.93 23.76 4.42
N SER A 45 -14.24 22.77 5.27
CA SER A 45 -13.80 21.38 5.07
C SER A 45 -14.42 20.74 3.81
N LEU A 46 -15.61 21.19 3.41
CA LEU A 46 -16.31 20.72 2.22
C LEU A 46 -15.79 21.38 0.94
N VAL A 47 -15.55 22.69 0.97
CA VAL A 47 -15.03 23.46 -0.19
C VAL A 47 -13.59 23.08 -0.53
N VAL A 48 -12.80 22.74 0.47
CA VAL A 48 -11.43 22.27 0.26
C VAL A 48 -11.42 21.03 -0.63
N SER A 49 -10.67 21.10 -1.72
CA SER A 49 -10.50 20.00 -2.66
C SER A 49 -9.71 18.84 -2.04
N LYS A 50 -10.00 17.63 -2.54
CA LYS A 50 -9.28 16.41 -2.16
C LYS A 50 -7.80 16.56 -2.54
N GLN A 51 -6.88 16.27 -1.61
CA GLN A 51 -5.46 16.21 -1.94
C GLN A 51 -5.18 14.85 -2.58
N THR A 52 -5.48 14.76 -3.88
CA THR A 52 -5.29 13.55 -4.67
C THR A 52 -3.83 13.11 -4.62
N GLU A 53 -2.87 14.03 -4.71
CA GLU A 53 -1.43 13.72 -4.62
C GLU A 53 -1.04 12.99 -3.34
N VAL A 54 -1.54 13.41 -2.17
CA VAL A 54 -1.21 12.77 -0.89
C VAL A 54 -1.86 11.38 -0.76
N ILE A 55 -3.03 11.19 -1.38
CA ILE A 55 -3.73 9.90 -1.38
C ILE A 55 -3.08 8.93 -2.37
N GLU A 56 -2.69 9.43 -3.54
CA GLU A 56 -1.91 8.67 -4.53
C GLU A 56 -0.55 8.29 -3.97
N GLU A 57 0.14 9.23 -3.31
CA GLU A 57 1.43 8.96 -2.69
C GLU A 57 1.29 7.96 -1.55
N LYS A 58 0.23 8.03 -0.74
CA LYS A 58 -0.06 6.98 0.27
C LYS A 58 -0.40 5.64 -0.38
N ALA A 59 -1.12 5.62 -1.51
CA ALA A 59 -1.40 4.39 -2.24
C ALA A 59 -0.11 3.77 -2.84
N ILE A 60 0.78 4.61 -3.37
CA ILE A 60 2.09 4.20 -3.89
C ILE A 60 3.03 3.77 -2.75
N GLN A 61 3.07 4.51 -1.64
CA GLN A 61 3.88 4.17 -0.46
C GLN A 61 3.38 2.91 0.26
N SER A 62 2.06 2.67 0.24
CA SER A 62 1.49 1.40 0.73
C SER A 62 1.80 0.22 -0.20
N GLY A 63 2.37 0.48 -1.38
CA GLY A 63 2.68 -0.53 -2.39
C GLY A 63 1.44 -1.13 -3.06
N SER A 64 0.24 -0.59 -2.82
CA SER A 64 -1.01 -1.12 -3.38
C SER A 64 -1.23 -0.77 -4.85
N GLN A 65 -0.56 0.27 -5.35
CA GLN A 65 -0.63 0.71 -6.76
C GLN A 65 0.71 1.28 -7.21
N LYS A 66 1.04 1.10 -8.50
CA LYS A 66 2.20 1.74 -9.14
C LYS A 66 1.75 2.61 -10.31
N LYS A 67 2.51 3.66 -10.62
CA LYS A 67 2.27 4.49 -11.83
C LYS A 67 2.83 3.79 -13.05
N CYS A 68 2.04 3.72 -14.11
CA CYS A 68 2.49 3.25 -15.42
C CYS A 68 3.57 4.19 -15.98
N LYS A 69 4.73 3.64 -16.40
CA LYS A 69 5.86 4.43 -16.93
C LYS A 69 5.54 5.25 -18.19
N TYR A 70 4.45 4.91 -18.88
CA TYR A 70 4.14 5.49 -20.19
C TYR A 70 2.93 6.40 -20.24
N CYS A 71 1.89 6.12 -19.45
CA CYS A 71 0.66 6.90 -19.43
C CYS A 71 0.38 7.55 -18.08
N ALA A 72 1.26 7.36 -17.09
CA ALA A 72 1.18 7.91 -15.73
C ALA A 72 -0.05 7.51 -14.89
N GLU A 73 -0.96 6.71 -15.45
CA GLU A 73 -2.13 6.19 -14.76
C GLU A 73 -1.75 5.17 -13.68
N LEU A 74 -2.57 5.08 -12.62
CA LEU A 74 -2.37 4.13 -11.54
C LEU A 74 -2.86 2.74 -11.92
N ILE A 75 -1.97 1.76 -11.76
CA ILE A 75 -2.22 0.35 -12.05
C ILE A 75 -1.80 -0.52 -10.87
N LYS A 76 -2.24 -1.78 -10.88
CA LYS A 76 -1.81 -2.77 -9.89
C LYS A 76 -0.30 -2.99 -9.93
N PRO A 77 0.37 -3.20 -8.78
CA PRO A 77 1.80 -3.44 -8.73
C PRO A 77 2.20 -4.70 -9.51
N GLU A 78 1.36 -5.74 -9.49
CA GLU A 78 1.56 -6.99 -10.23
C GLU A 78 1.20 -6.93 -11.73
N ALA A 79 0.77 -5.77 -12.25
CA ALA A 79 0.34 -5.67 -13.64
C ALA A 79 1.52 -5.80 -14.63
N LYS A 80 1.52 -6.87 -15.44
CA LYS A 80 2.41 -7.07 -16.61
C LYS A 80 2.05 -6.16 -17.78
N LEU A 81 0.76 -5.88 -17.95
CA LEU A 81 0.22 -5.04 -19.02
C LEU A 81 -0.64 -3.94 -18.43
N CYS A 82 -0.43 -2.70 -18.88
CA CYS A 82 -1.25 -1.58 -18.47
C CYS A 82 -2.64 -1.66 -19.13
N LYS A 83 -3.71 -1.74 -18.33
CA LYS A 83 -5.09 -1.77 -18.84
C LYS A 83 -5.54 -0.50 -19.60
N HIS A 84 -4.82 0.60 -19.41
CA HIS A 84 -5.17 1.90 -20.01
C HIS A 84 -4.48 2.13 -21.35
N CYS A 85 -3.17 1.82 -21.43
CA CYS A 85 -2.38 2.10 -22.63
C CYS A 85 -1.87 0.85 -23.35
N GLY A 86 -2.12 -0.35 -22.83
CA GLY A 86 -1.75 -1.62 -23.44
C GLY A 86 -0.25 -1.93 -23.46
N LYS A 87 0.60 -1.09 -22.87
CA LYS A 87 2.06 -1.30 -22.86
C LYS A 87 2.51 -2.17 -21.69
N GLU A 88 3.51 -3.01 -21.98
CA GLU A 88 4.13 -3.91 -21.02
C GLU A 88 4.85 -3.15 -19.91
N GLN A 89 4.78 -3.65 -18.69
CA GLN A 89 5.38 -3.07 -17.50
C GLN A 89 6.40 -4.04 -16.92
N GLU A 90 7.53 -3.50 -16.47
CA GLU A 90 8.46 -4.26 -15.64
C GLU A 90 7.85 -4.49 -14.25
N ILE A 91 7.91 -5.75 -13.80
CA ILE A 91 7.56 -6.12 -12.42
C ILE A 91 8.85 -6.22 -11.63
N LYS A 92 8.90 -5.54 -10.49
CA LYS A 92 10.00 -5.67 -9.53
C LYS A 92 9.58 -6.59 -8.38
N VAL A 93 10.55 -7.23 -7.72
CA VAL A 93 10.30 -8.05 -6.53
C VAL A 93 9.52 -7.28 -5.47
N SER A 94 9.85 -6.01 -5.25
CA SER A 94 9.13 -5.12 -4.34
C SER A 94 7.63 -5.00 -4.63
N ASP A 95 7.24 -5.05 -5.91
CA ASP A 95 5.84 -4.94 -6.34
C ASP A 95 5.04 -6.19 -5.94
N ILE A 96 5.65 -7.38 -6.11
CA ILE A 96 5.09 -8.67 -5.70
C ILE A 96 4.97 -8.71 -4.17
N VAL A 97 6.00 -8.27 -3.46
CA VAL A 97 6.04 -8.33 -2.00
C VAL A 97 4.97 -7.45 -1.38
N ALA A 98 4.73 -6.28 -1.98
CA ALA A 98 3.65 -5.39 -1.60
C ALA A 98 2.26 -6.00 -1.85
N SER A 99 2.04 -6.70 -2.97
CA SER A 99 0.75 -7.35 -3.26
C SER A 99 0.41 -8.47 -2.27
N HIS A 100 1.43 -9.10 -1.67
CA HIS A 100 1.29 -10.13 -0.65
C HIS A 100 1.22 -9.57 0.79
N GLY A 101 1.12 -8.25 0.98
CA GLY A 101 0.95 -7.62 2.29
C GLY A 101 2.16 -7.81 3.23
N SER A 102 3.34 -8.05 2.67
CA SER A 102 4.60 -8.16 3.42
C SER A 102 5.52 -7.00 3.09
N SER A 103 6.39 -6.63 4.02
CA SER A 103 7.50 -5.71 3.76
C SER A 103 8.81 -6.42 3.45
N SER A 104 8.88 -7.74 3.67
CA SER A 104 10.09 -8.53 3.48
C SER A 104 9.95 -9.52 2.33
N GLU A 105 10.85 -9.40 1.36
CA GLU A 105 10.92 -10.28 0.19
C GLU A 105 11.15 -11.74 0.59
N HIS A 106 11.98 -11.95 1.61
CA HIS A 106 12.29 -13.27 2.15
C HIS A 106 11.08 -13.97 2.79
N ARG A 107 10.18 -13.24 3.46
CA ARG A 107 9.01 -13.87 4.08
C ARG A 107 8.05 -14.38 3.01
N VAL A 108 7.81 -13.57 1.97
CA VAL A 108 6.96 -13.97 0.85
C VAL A 108 7.55 -15.18 0.13
N PHE A 109 8.86 -15.19 -0.10
CA PHE A 109 9.53 -16.32 -0.75
C PHE A 109 9.51 -17.60 0.10
N GLN A 110 9.74 -17.49 1.41
CA GLN A 110 9.65 -18.63 2.34
C GLN A 110 8.22 -19.18 2.42
N ASP A 111 7.21 -18.31 2.50
CA ASP A 111 5.80 -18.71 2.49
C ASP A 111 5.46 -19.42 1.18
N ALA A 112 5.97 -18.96 0.04
CA ALA A 112 5.79 -19.61 -1.24
C ALA A 112 6.41 -21.03 -1.26
N ILE A 113 7.63 -21.19 -0.73
CA ILE A 113 8.29 -22.51 -0.59
C ILE A 113 7.47 -23.42 0.33
N TYR A 114 7.03 -22.91 1.47
CA TYR A 114 6.27 -23.68 2.46
C TYR A 114 4.97 -24.23 1.85
N ASN A 115 4.26 -23.38 1.09
CA ASN A 115 2.97 -23.71 0.46
C ASN A 115 3.09 -24.40 -0.92
N ASP A 116 4.30 -24.74 -1.39
CA ASP A 116 4.55 -25.27 -2.73
C ASP A 116 4.04 -24.40 -3.90
N ASP A 117 4.01 -23.08 -3.74
CA ASP A 117 3.56 -22.16 -4.80
C ASP A 117 4.66 -21.93 -5.85
N LEU A 118 4.75 -22.87 -6.79
CA LEU A 118 5.67 -22.82 -7.93
C LEU A 118 5.46 -21.59 -8.82
N GLY A 119 4.24 -21.06 -8.91
CA GLY A 119 3.94 -19.90 -9.73
C GLY A 119 4.60 -18.66 -9.16
N LEU A 120 4.36 -18.41 -7.87
CA LEU A 120 4.91 -17.26 -7.15
C LEU A 120 6.44 -17.30 -7.07
N ILE A 121 7.02 -18.48 -6.84
CA ILE A 121 8.48 -18.66 -6.80
C ILE A 121 9.12 -18.26 -8.14
N ASN A 122 8.61 -18.79 -9.25
CA ASN A 122 9.13 -18.45 -10.58
C ASN A 122 8.91 -16.98 -10.91
N GLU A 123 7.80 -16.39 -10.46
CA GLU A 123 7.53 -14.97 -10.65
C GLU A 123 8.54 -14.08 -9.91
N MET A 124 8.87 -14.41 -8.66
CA MET A 124 9.88 -13.69 -7.89
C MET A 124 11.28 -13.83 -8.51
N LEU A 125 11.66 -15.03 -8.95
CA LEU A 125 12.95 -15.27 -9.62
C LEU A 125 13.06 -14.47 -10.93
N ASN A 126 12.01 -14.50 -11.77
CA ASN A 126 11.97 -13.74 -13.01
C ASN A 126 11.92 -12.22 -12.78
N ALA A 127 11.38 -11.76 -11.66
CA ALA A 127 11.41 -10.36 -11.24
C ALA A 127 12.79 -9.92 -10.69
N GLY A 128 13.77 -10.82 -10.66
CA GLY A 128 15.16 -10.53 -10.29
C GLY A 128 15.51 -10.85 -8.83
N PHE A 129 14.71 -11.66 -8.12
CA PHE A 129 15.02 -12.07 -6.75
C PHE A 129 16.26 -12.98 -6.72
N ASN A 130 17.28 -12.58 -5.96
CA ASN A 130 18.51 -13.35 -5.81
C ASN A 130 18.46 -14.22 -4.54
N VAL A 131 18.51 -15.53 -4.73
CA VAL A 131 18.43 -16.54 -3.66
C VAL A 131 19.74 -16.64 -2.88
N GLU A 132 20.88 -16.40 -3.53
CA GLU A 132 22.22 -16.60 -2.97
C GLU A 132 22.72 -15.42 -2.15
N SER A 133 22.27 -14.19 -2.46
CA SER A 133 22.77 -12.97 -1.82
C SER A 133 22.12 -12.64 -0.47
N CYS A 134 21.51 -13.62 0.21
CA CYS A 134 20.75 -13.37 1.43
C CYS A 134 21.64 -13.51 2.68
N ASN A 135 21.80 -12.44 3.46
CA ASN A 135 22.45 -12.46 4.77
C ASN A 135 21.52 -13.02 5.87
N LEU A 136 20.91 -14.18 5.62
CA LEU A 136 20.06 -14.89 6.58
C LEU A 136 20.84 -16.04 7.24
N PRO A 137 20.51 -16.42 8.49
CA PRO A 137 21.18 -17.53 9.18
C PRO A 137 21.08 -18.88 8.46
N ILE A 138 20.01 -19.05 7.68
CA ILE A 138 19.76 -20.21 6.82
C ILE A 138 19.43 -19.71 5.42
N SER A 139 20.05 -20.32 4.40
CA SER A 139 19.74 -20.02 3.00
C SER A 139 18.35 -20.53 2.63
N HIS A 140 17.70 -19.93 1.63
CA HIS A 140 16.40 -20.41 1.15
C HIS A 140 16.47 -21.84 0.58
N VAL A 141 17.63 -22.21 0.03
CA VAL A 141 17.89 -23.59 -0.42
C VAL A 141 17.91 -24.56 0.76
N GLU A 142 18.57 -24.18 1.86
CA GLU A 142 18.62 -25.00 3.06
C GLU A 142 17.27 -25.08 3.76
N TYR A 143 16.53 -23.97 3.82
CA TYR A 143 15.15 -23.93 4.29
C TYR A 143 14.26 -24.92 3.53
N ALA A 144 14.35 -24.93 2.20
CA ALA A 144 13.58 -25.86 1.39
C ALA A 144 13.97 -27.33 1.63
N ARG A 145 15.26 -27.64 1.86
CA ARG A 145 15.70 -29.00 2.25
C ARG A 145 15.11 -29.45 3.58
N LEU A 146 15.11 -28.59 4.60
CA LEU A 146 14.54 -28.89 5.92
C LEU A 146 13.05 -29.26 5.84
N HIS A 147 12.33 -28.69 4.88
CA HIS A 147 10.91 -28.98 4.65
C HIS A 147 10.65 -30.06 3.56
N ASN A 148 11.69 -30.78 3.11
CA ASN A 148 11.60 -31.76 2.01
C ASN A 148 11.05 -31.18 0.69
N LYS A 149 11.25 -29.88 0.47
CA LYS A 149 10.81 -29.09 -0.68
C LYS A 149 11.95 -28.93 -1.69
N THR A 150 12.47 -30.01 -2.27
CA THR A 150 13.66 -29.93 -3.15
C THR A 150 13.34 -29.62 -4.62
N LYS A 151 12.07 -29.53 -5.00
CA LYS A 151 11.62 -29.32 -6.40
C LYS A 151 11.97 -27.95 -6.99
N PHE A 152 12.32 -26.97 -6.15
CA PHE A 152 12.45 -25.56 -6.51
C PHE A 152 13.87 -25.17 -6.94
N PHE A 153 14.88 -25.92 -6.50
CA PHE A 153 16.29 -25.65 -6.76
C PHE A 153 16.84 -26.80 -7.60
N LYS A 154 16.50 -26.82 -8.88
CA LYS A 154 17.12 -27.73 -9.83
C LYS A 154 18.49 -27.15 -10.21
N PRO A 155 19.57 -27.96 -10.22
CA PRO A 155 20.87 -27.51 -10.75
C PRO A 155 20.78 -27.17 -12.23
#